data_AF-A0AAV9F1Y3-F1
#
_entry.id   AF-A0AAV9F1Y3-F1
#
_cell.length_a   1.000
_cell.length_b   1.000
_cell.length_c   1.000
_cell.angle_alpha   90.00
_cell.angle_beta   90.00
_cell.angle_gamma   90.00
#
_symmetry.space_group_name_H-M   'P 1'
#
loop_
_entity.id
_entity.type
_entity.pdbx_description
1 polymer ?
#
loop_
_entity_poly.entity_id
_entity_poly.type
_entity_poly.pdbx_seq_one_letter_code
_entity_poly.pdbx_strand_id
1 'polypeptide(L)'
;MHEKFKRVDFGRCPRVFCAGQPCLPVSSSDIPRSGSVKIYCPKCEDLYFPRCKYQSNMDGAYIGSTFPHLYLMTYSSSKPAKPVQSYVPRVFGFKLHKNSR
;
A
#
# COMPACT_ATOMS: atom_id res chain seq x y z
N MET A 1 -1.12 -17.24 0.70
CA MET A 1 -0.99 -15.77 0.85
C MET A 1 -2.02 -15.16 1.81
N HIS A 2 -3.26 -15.66 1.85
CA HIS A 2 -4.30 -15.17 2.77
C HIS A 2 -3.88 -15.19 4.25
N GLU A 3 -3.33 -16.30 4.73
CA GLU A 3 -2.85 -16.39 6.12
C GLU A 3 -1.69 -15.42 6.42
N LYS A 4 -0.80 -15.19 5.46
CA LYS A 4 0.27 -14.18 5.58
C LYS A 4 -0.29 -12.76 5.67
N PHE A 5 -1.36 -12.47 4.94
CA PHE A 5 -2.06 -11.18 5.02
C PHE A 5 -2.73 -10.99 6.39
N LYS A 6 -3.43 -12.00 6.92
CA LYS A 6 -4.03 -11.97 8.26
C LYS A 6 -2.99 -11.73 9.36
N ARG A 7 -1.82 -12.35 9.25
CA ARG A 7 -0.68 -12.15 10.16
C ARG A 7 0.10 -10.86 9.92
N VAL A 8 -0.25 -10.10 8.88
CA VAL A 8 0.38 -8.83 8.52
C VAL A 8 1.87 -8.99 8.13
N ASP A 9 2.22 -10.15 7.57
CA ASP A 9 3.60 -10.51 7.19
C ASP A 9 4.17 -9.59 6.09
N PHE A 10 3.30 -8.98 5.29
CA PHE A 10 3.67 -8.05 4.21
C PHE A 10 3.84 -6.60 4.67
N GLY A 11 3.56 -6.33 5.95
CA GLY A 11 3.64 -5.00 6.52
C GLY A 11 2.34 -4.20 6.44
N ARG A 12 2.46 -2.93 6.81
CA ARG A 12 1.35 -2.00 7.02
C ARG A 12 1.56 -0.72 6.21
N CYS A 13 0.45 -0.09 5.84
CA CYS A 13 0.46 1.16 5.12
C CYS A 13 1.18 2.26 5.93
N PRO A 14 2.11 3.02 5.32
CA PRO A 14 2.81 4.10 6.00
C PRO A 14 1.97 5.36 6.19
N ARG A 15 0.82 5.51 5.48
CA ARG A 15 -0.05 6.68 5.65
C ARG A 15 -0.71 6.69 7.02
N VAL A 16 -0.56 7.80 7.74
CA VAL A 16 -1.15 8.02 9.08
C VAL A 16 -2.65 7.71 9.09
N PHE A 17 -3.41 8.26 8.15
CA PHE A 17 -4.87 8.08 8.07
C PHE A 17 -5.33 6.71 7.56
N CYS A 18 -4.39 5.82 7.18
CA CYS A 18 -4.71 4.41 6.98
C CYS A 18 -4.70 3.61 8.28
N ALA A 19 -4.25 4.19 9.40
CA ALA A 19 -4.22 3.57 10.73
C ALA A 19 -3.52 2.19 10.74
N GLY A 20 -2.41 2.07 10.01
CA GLY A 20 -1.64 0.83 9.94
C GLY A 20 -2.38 -0.33 9.27
N GLN A 21 -3.21 -0.06 8.28
CA GLN A 21 -3.87 -1.05 7.42
C GLN A 21 -2.87 -2.12 6.91
N PRO A 22 -3.14 -3.43 7.07
CA PRO A 22 -2.39 -4.51 6.44
C PRO A 22 -2.35 -4.37 4.91
N CYS A 23 -1.16 -4.58 4.33
CA CYS A 23 -0.91 -4.45 2.89
C CYS A 23 -0.70 -5.81 2.21
N LEU A 24 -0.73 -5.81 0.88
CA LEU A 24 -0.44 -6.96 0.03
C LEU A 24 0.83 -6.68 -0.78
N PRO A 25 1.67 -7.68 -1.08
CA PRO A 25 2.81 -7.50 -1.96
C PRO A 25 2.32 -7.27 -3.39
N VAL A 26 3.07 -6.51 -4.18
CA VAL A 26 2.72 -6.20 -5.57
C VAL A 26 3.95 -5.81 -6.35
N SER A 27 3.87 -5.90 -7.68
CA SER A 27 4.83 -5.30 -8.58
C SER A 27 4.21 -4.18 -9.41
N SER A 28 5.04 -3.23 -9.86
CA SER A 28 4.62 -2.31 -10.93
C SER A 28 4.84 -2.86 -12.33
N SER A 29 5.46 -4.03 -12.47
CA SER A 29 5.80 -4.65 -13.75
C SER A 29 5.87 -6.16 -13.60
N ASP A 30 5.44 -6.88 -14.64
CA ASP A 30 5.59 -8.34 -14.73
C ASP A 30 6.90 -8.74 -15.45
N ILE A 31 7.69 -7.74 -15.87
CA ILE A 31 8.98 -7.95 -16.54
C ILE A 31 10.07 -8.12 -15.48
N PRO A 32 10.85 -9.22 -15.49
CA PRO A 32 11.97 -9.42 -14.57
C PRO A 32 12.97 -8.26 -14.62
N ARG A 33 13.58 -7.95 -13.47
CA ARG A 33 14.60 -6.90 -13.27
C ARG A 33 14.10 -5.48 -13.57
N SER A 34 12.79 -5.28 -13.74
CA SER A 34 12.17 -3.97 -13.98
C SER A 34 11.98 -3.16 -12.69
N GLY A 35 11.92 -3.81 -11.54
CA GLY A 35 11.81 -3.16 -10.24
C GLY A 35 11.67 -4.14 -9.09
N SER A 36 11.81 -3.63 -7.88
CA SER A 36 11.59 -4.42 -6.67
C SER A 36 10.12 -4.58 -6.33
N VAL A 37 9.80 -5.55 -5.48
CA VAL A 37 8.48 -5.67 -4.86
C VAL A 37 8.12 -4.40 -4.10
N LYS A 38 6.85 -4.01 -4.22
CA LYS A 38 6.19 -2.94 -3.51
C LYS A 38 5.09 -3.54 -2.63
N ILE A 39 4.47 -2.70 -1.81
CA ILE A 39 3.28 -3.08 -1.06
C ILE A 39 2.11 -2.22 -1.50
N TYR A 40 0.96 -2.85 -1.74
CA TYR A 40 -0.31 -2.23 -2.04
C TYR A 40 -1.15 -2.08 -0.77
N CYS A 41 -1.65 -0.88 -0.51
CA CYS A 41 -2.60 -0.64 0.57
C CYS A 41 -4.04 -0.71 0.03
N PRO A 42 -4.87 -1.67 0.49
CA PRO A 42 -6.26 -1.79 0.04
C PRO A 42 -7.18 -0.67 0.58
N LYS A 43 -6.71 0.13 1.53
CA LYS A 43 -7.48 1.24 2.13
C LYS A 43 -7.34 2.54 1.35
N CYS A 44 -6.12 2.96 1.08
CA CYS A 44 -5.88 4.16 0.28
C CYS A 44 -5.63 3.89 -1.21
N GLU A 45 -5.66 2.61 -1.62
CA GLU A 45 -5.54 2.17 -3.02
C GLU A 45 -4.25 2.63 -3.69
N ASP A 46 -3.12 2.55 -2.98
CA ASP A 46 -1.85 3.15 -3.40
C ASP A 46 -0.64 2.26 -3.04
N LEU A 47 0.49 2.52 -3.70
CA LEU A 47 1.72 1.72 -3.67
C LEU A 47 2.79 2.35 -2.79
N TYR A 48 3.48 1.53 -2.01
CA TYR A 48 4.56 1.96 -1.13
C TYR A 48 5.77 1.03 -1.21
N PHE A 49 6.93 1.56 -0.83
CA PHE A 49 8.11 0.72 -0.60
C PHE A 49 7.95 -0.08 0.70
N PRO A 50 8.33 -1.37 0.71
CA PRO A 50 8.38 -2.13 1.95
C PRO A 50 9.43 -1.51 2.89
N ARG A 51 9.15 -1.53 4.21
CA ARG A 51 10.08 -0.97 5.21
C ARG A 51 11.34 -1.84 5.41
N CYS A 52 11.24 -3.14 5.12
CA CYS A 52 12.34 -4.07 5.29
C CYS A 52 13.25 -4.09 4.06
N LYS A 53 14.56 -3.83 4.26
CA LYS A 53 15.56 -3.83 3.17
C LYS A 53 15.64 -5.15 2.41
N TYR A 54 15.45 -6.28 3.10
CA TYR A 54 15.44 -7.59 2.42
C TYR A 54 14.29 -7.69 1.43
N GLN A 55 13.11 -7.21 1.82
CA GLN A 55 11.95 -7.19 0.93
C GLN A 55 12.18 -6.25 -0.26
N SER A 56 12.78 -5.08 -0.06
CA SER A 56 13.04 -4.12 -1.15
C SER A 56 14.05 -4.60 -2.20
N ASN A 57 14.80 -5.68 -1.94
CA ASN A 57 15.76 -6.22 -2.90
C ASN A 57 15.20 -7.40 -3.71
N MET A 58 13.99 -7.88 -3.39
CA MET A 58 13.33 -8.94 -4.17
C MET A 58 12.73 -8.38 -5.45
N ASP A 59 12.95 -9.06 -6.56
CA ASP A 59 12.32 -8.74 -7.85
C ASP A 59 10.79 -8.80 -7.74
N GLY A 60 10.11 -7.72 -8.11
CA GLY A 60 8.66 -7.63 -8.05
C GLY A 60 7.97 -8.61 -9.00
N ALA A 61 8.60 -8.98 -10.11
CA ALA A 61 8.01 -9.84 -11.14
C ALA A 61 7.56 -11.22 -10.57
N TYR A 62 8.16 -11.70 -9.48
CA TYR A 62 7.76 -12.94 -8.82
C TYR A 62 6.42 -12.87 -8.08
N ILE A 63 5.93 -11.66 -7.80
CA ILE A 63 4.61 -11.41 -7.21
C ILE A 63 3.58 -11.10 -8.29
N GLY A 64 4.01 -10.34 -9.30
CA GLY A 64 3.15 -9.86 -10.37
C GLY A 64 2.38 -8.58 -10.03
N SER A 65 1.88 -7.94 -11.07
CA SER A 65 1.17 -6.66 -11.01
C SER A 65 -0.30 -6.80 -10.55
N THR A 66 -0.91 -7.96 -10.77
CA THR A 66 -2.35 -8.18 -10.57
C THR A 66 -2.72 -8.84 -9.24
N PHE A 67 -1.74 -9.37 -8.51
CA PHE A 67 -1.99 -10.19 -7.31
C PHE A 67 -2.92 -9.53 -6.27
N PRO A 68 -2.72 -8.26 -5.84
CA PRO A 68 -3.61 -7.65 -4.84
C PRO A 68 -5.05 -7.52 -5.32
N HIS A 69 -5.24 -7.25 -6.61
CA HIS A 69 -6.56 -7.06 -7.19
C HIS A 69 -7.34 -8.37 -7.22
N LEU A 70 -6.71 -9.44 -7.71
CA LEU A 70 -7.29 -10.78 -7.69
C LEU A 70 -7.58 -11.25 -6.26
N TYR A 71 -6.65 -11.02 -5.33
CA TYR A 71 -6.84 -11.35 -3.92
C TYR A 71 -8.09 -10.67 -3.33
N LEU A 72 -8.30 -9.39 -3.61
CA LEU A 72 -9.46 -8.64 -3.10
C LEU A 72 -10.76 -9.00 -3.81
N MET A 73 -10.70 -9.51 -5.05
CA MET A 73 -11.87 -10.11 -5.72
C MET A 73 -12.28 -11.42 -5.05
N THR A 74 -11.32 -12.27 -4.68
CA THR A 74 -11.58 -13.54 -4.00
C THR A 74 -12.02 -13.35 -2.54
N TYR A 75 -11.40 -12.43 -1.81
CA TYR A 75 -11.68 -12.16 -0.40
C TYR A 75 -12.29 -10.78 -0.21
N SER A 76 -13.54 -10.61 -0.65
CA SER A 76 -14.27 -9.33 -0.57
C SER A 76 -14.36 -8.76 0.85
N SER A 77 -14.45 -9.62 1.86
CA SER A 77 -14.44 -9.26 3.29
C SER A 77 -13.13 -8.59 3.76
N SER A 78 -12.04 -8.71 3.00
CA SER A 78 -10.76 -8.08 3.30
C SER A 78 -10.63 -6.66 2.75
N LYS A 79 -11.65 -6.13 2.05
CA LYS A 79 -11.67 -4.74 1.55
C LYS A 79 -12.04 -3.78 2.69
N PRO A 80 -11.13 -2.90 3.12
CA PRO A 80 -11.42 -1.93 4.16
C PRO A 80 -12.20 -0.72 3.62
N ALA A 81 -12.90 -0.01 4.51
CA ALA A 81 -13.48 1.29 4.17
C ALA A 81 -12.38 2.33 3.88
N LYS A 82 -12.64 3.22 2.92
CA LYS A 82 -11.72 4.30 2.53
C LYS A 82 -11.40 5.22 3.72
N PRO A 83 -10.20 5.85 3.76
CA PRO A 83 -9.86 6.83 4.78
C PRO A 83 -10.88 7.97 4.81
N VAL A 84 -11.45 8.23 5.98
CA VAL A 84 -12.41 9.33 6.18
C VAL A 84 -11.69 10.69 6.23
N GLN A 85 -10.43 10.69 6.66
CA GLN A 85 -9.66 11.90 6.90
C GLN A 85 -8.42 11.97 6.01
N SER A 86 -8.04 13.20 5.65
CA SER A 86 -6.81 13.54 4.95
C SER A 86 -6.03 14.60 5.73
N TYR A 87 -4.73 14.68 5.50
CA TYR A 87 -3.89 15.68 6.16
C TYR A 87 -4.28 17.08 5.68
N VAL A 88 -4.59 17.96 6.64
CA VAL A 88 -4.86 19.38 6.36
C VAL A 88 -3.65 20.18 6.85
N PRO A 89 -2.75 20.63 5.95
CA PRO A 89 -1.58 21.39 6.35
C PRO A 89 -1.98 22.75 6.92
N ARG A 90 -1.34 23.13 8.03
CA ARG A 90 -1.58 24.40 8.73
C ARG A 90 -0.28 25.10 9.09
N VAL A 91 -0.28 26.42 9.00
CA VAL A 91 0.83 27.30 9.42
C VAL A 91 0.25 28.36 10.36
N PHE A 92 0.77 28.46 11.59
CA PHE A 92 0.20 29.29 12.67
C PHE A 92 -1.32 29.09 12.89
N GLY A 93 -1.83 27.87 12.69
CA GLY A 93 -3.25 27.53 12.83
C GLY A 93 -4.10 27.74 11.57
N PHE A 94 -3.63 28.54 10.61
CA PHE A 94 -4.33 28.80 9.35
C PHE A 94 -4.12 27.66 8.36
N LYS A 95 -5.20 27.26 7.67
CA LYS A 95 -5.13 26.27 6.59
C LYS A 95 -4.41 26.89 5.39
N LEU A 96 -3.49 26.15 4.78
CA LEU A 96 -2.90 26.59 3.51
C LEU A 96 -3.96 26.61 2.40
N HIS A 97 -3.95 27.67 1.59
CA HIS A 97 -4.84 27.78 0.44
C HIS A 97 -4.42 26.78 -0.65
N LYS A 98 -5.39 26.25 -1.40
CA LYS A 98 -5.12 25.23 -2.44
C LYS A 98 -4.19 25.74 -3.55
N ASN A 99 -4.23 27.04 -3.83
CA ASN A 99 -3.42 27.69 -4.87
C ASN A 99 -2.01 28.10 -4.39
N SER A 100 -1.62 27.79 -3.16
CA SER A 100 -0.26 28.07 -2.66
C SER A 100 0.78 27.02 -3.10
N ARG A 101 0.49 26.27 -4.17
CA ARG A 101 1.32 25.20 -4.73
C ARG A 101 1.88 25.59 -6.09
#